data_AF-A0ABD2NZ82-F1
#
_entry.id   AF-A0ABD2NZ82-F1
#
_cell.length_a   1.000
_cell.length_b   1.000
_cell.length_c   1.000
_cell.angle_alpha   90.00
_cell.angle_beta   90.00
_cell.angle_gamma   90.00
#
_symmetry.space_group_name_H-M   'P 1'
#
loop_
_entity.id
_entity.type
_entity.pdbx_description
1 polymer ?
#
loop_
_entity_poly.entity_id
_entity_poly.type
_entity_poly.pdbx_seq_one_letter_code
_entity_poly.pdbx_strand_id
1 'polypeptide(L)'
;MFTQHIKNLISDEFKLALIVESDAWKYIMGNNLALRNKQRLNKMVDFIKTQEKIMSKKIKDLDDCRQAMQCLERIRDNFIEMDMELGAMEEAYGIFNRFKIDIPREDIERVDTLRFNFENMGVHAKQTQENIYDVQAPLLEELTAGVDKFEFEVESFDKDFELKGPMVPGLEAREASDRVLVFQDRFDELWRKFEMYSSGEKLFGLEVKDYPVLHKRKKEFNLLNKLYGLYLQVNKSIDGYYDILWADVDTEIIIAELAEFQNRCRKLPKALKDWPAFLDLKKKIDDFSETCPLLELMANKAMKDRHWKRLSTTCNYKFDIDSPTFTLRNVMEAPLLQYKDDVEDICISAVKEKDIEAKLKQVIADWAIVDLSFSSFKAKGELLLKERKQEKS
;
A
#
# COMPACT_ATOMS: atom_id res chain seq x y z
N MET A 1 -75.80 43.90 14.88
CA MET A 1 -75.41 42.97 13.78
C MET A 1 -73.92 43.01 13.47
N PHE A 2 -73.28 44.18 13.33
CA PHE A 2 -71.86 44.32 12.96
C PHE A 2 -70.88 43.58 13.91
N THR A 3 -71.08 43.65 15.22
CA THR A 3 -70.23 43.01 16.24
C THR A 3 -70.34 41.49 16.31
N GLN A 4 -71.51 40.92 15.97
CA GLN A 4 -71.71 39.47 15.90
C GLN A 4 -71.08 38.90 14.62
N HIS A 5 -71.13 39.68 13.53
CA HIS A 5 -70.48 39.33 12.27
C HIS A 5 -68.96 39.35 12.43
N ILE A 6 -68.39 40.35 13.11
CA ILE A 6 -66.96 40.42 13.43
C ILE A 6 -66.54 39.29 14.39
N LYS A 7 -67.33 38.96 15.42
CA LYS A 7 -67.04 37.81 16.30
C LYS A 7 -67.05 36.46 15.57
N ASN A 8 -67.99 36.26 14.64
CA ASN A 8 -68.03 35.06 13.82
C ASN A 8 -66.87 35.03 12.81
N LEU A 9 -66.51 36.18 12.21
CA LEU A 9 -65.35 36.31 11.33
C LEU A 9 -64.05 35.92 12.05
N ILE A 10 -63.82 36.49 13.25
CA ILE A 10 -62.63 36.21 14.07
C ILE A 10 -62.61 34.73 14.51
N SER A 11 -63.77 34.17 14.90
CA SER A 11 -63.87 32.74 15.26
C SER A 11 -63.58 31.82 14.09
N ASP A 12 -63.98 32.18 12.87
CA ASP A 12 -63.76 31.35 11.69
C ASP A 12 -62.32 31.49 11.17
N GLU A 13 -61.69 32.66 11.33
CA GLU A 13 -60.25 32.87 11.11
C GLU A 13 -59.39 32.02 12.06
N PHE A 14 -59.73 31.95 13.35
CA PHE A 14 -59.03 31.08 14.30
C PHE A 14 -59.20 29.59 13.99
N LYS A 15 -60.41 29.16 13.61
CA LYS A 15 -60.63 27.77 13.16
C LYS A 15 -59.82 27.45 11.92
N LEU A 16 -59.80 28.35 10.94
CA LEU A 16 -59.01 28.19 9.72
C LEU A 16 -57.52 28.11 10.05
N ALA A 17 -57.00 28.98 10.91
CA ALA A 17 -55.61 28.95 11.36
C ALA A 17 -55.25 27.63 12.05
N LEU A 18 -56.13 27.09 12.92
CA LEU A 18 -55.92 25.79 13.56
C LEU A 18 -55.96 24.62 12.57
N ILE A 19 -56.83 24.67 11.55
CA ILE A 19 -56.89 23.66 10.48
C ILE A 19 -55.59 23.70 9.68
N VAL A 20 -55.13 24.89 9.28
CA VAL A 20 -53.87 25.08 8.53
C VAL A 20 -52.68 24.56 9.33
N GLU A 21 -52.59 24.90 10.61
CA GLU A 21 -51.51 24.41 11.49
C GLU A 21 -51.59 22.89 11.67
N SER A 22 -52.78 22.34 11.92
CA SER A 22 -53.01 20.89 12.02
C SER A 22 -52.57 20.15 10.76
N ASP A 23 -52.90 20.68 9.58
CA ASP A 23 -52.54 20.09 8.30
C ASP A 23 -51.04 20.23 8.02
N ALA A 24 -50.40 21.33 8.45
CA ALA A 24 -48.95 21.47 8.40
C ALA A 24 -48.22 20.41 9.26
N TRP A 25 -48.68 20.16 10.49
CA TRP A 25 -48.11 19.12 11.35
C TRP A 25 -48.33 17.70 10.79
N LYS A 26 -49.53 17.42 10.25
CA LYS A 26 -49.80 16.14 9.55
C LYS A 26 -48.86 15.95 8.37
N TYR A 27 -48.64 16.99 7.58
CA TYR A 27 -47.73 16.95 6.43
C TYR A 27 -46.29 16.68 6.86
N ILE A 28 -45.77 17.43 7.85
CA ILE A 28 -44.40 17.26 8.34
C ILE A 28 -44.20 15.88 8.96
N MET A 29 -45.11 15.43 9.82
CA MET A 29 -45.01 14.13 10.48
C MET A 29 -45.19 12.97 9.48
N GLY A 30 -46.13 13.12 8.55
CA GLY A 30 -46.37 12.18 7.45
C GLY A 30 -45.15 12.01 6.55
N ASN A 31 -44.53 13.11 6.13
CA ASN A 31 -43.32 13.07 5.30
C ASN A 31 -42.13 12.44 6.02
N ASN A 32 -41.94 12.74 7.31
CA ASN A 32 -40.86 12.13 8.10
C ASN A 32 -41.08 10.61 8.26
N LEU A 33 -42.33 10.20 8.53
CA LEU A 33 -42.68 8.79 8.64
C LEU A 33 -42.54 8.08 7.29
N ALA A 34 -42.90 8.73 6.19
CA ALA A 34 -42.74 8.23 4.82
C ALA A 34 -41.27 8.01 4.47
N LEU A 35 -40.40 8.99 4.76
CA LEU A 35 -38.97 8.88 4.52
C LEU A 35 -38.35 7.72 5.31
N ARG A 36 -38.73 7.55 6.58
CA ARG A 36 -38.25 6.44 7.42
C ARG A 36 -38.71 5.08 6.90
N ASN A 37 -39.99 4.97 6.49
CA ASN A 37 -40.51 3.72 5.93
C ASN A 37 -39.90 3.40 4.55
N LYS A 38 -39.60 4.41 3.73
CA LYS A 38 -38.88 4.23 2.47
C LYS A 38 -37.49 3.60 2.66
N GLN A 39 -36.75 4.03 3.68
CA GLN A 39 -35.45 3.43 4.00
C GLN A 39 -35.59 1.97 4.44
N ARG A 40 -36.62 1.64 5.23
CA ARG A 40 -36.93 0.27 5.65
C ARG A 40 -37.33 -0.61 4.47
N LEU A 41 -38.22 -0.11 3.62
CA LEU A 41 -38.66 -0.76 2.38
C LEU A 41 -37.46 -1.12 1.48
N ASN A 42 -36.53 -0.19 1.29
CA ASN A 42 -35.33 -0.45 0.49
C ASN A 42 -34.47 -1.55 1.09
N LYS A 43 -34.19 -1.51 2.41
CA LYS A 43 -33.42 -2.57 3.09
C LYS A 43 -34.07 -3.94 2.95
N MET A 44 -35.39 -4.02 3.13
CA MET A 44 -36.15 -5.27 3.02
C MET A 44 -36.09 -5.86 1.61
N VAL A 45 -36.33 -5.01 0.61
CA VAL A 45 -36.27 -5.41 -0.80
C VAL A 45 -34.86 -5.84 -1.20
N ASP A 46 -33.83 -5.11 -0.77
CA ASP A 46 -32.44 -5.45 -1.06
C ASP A 46 -32.02 -6.76 -0.39
N PHE A 47 -32.47 -7.00 0.85
CA PHE A 47 -32.24 -8.27 1.54
C PHE A 47 -32.88 -9.42 0.77
N ILE A 48 -34.18 -9.35 0.45
CA ILE A 48 -34.90 -10.40 -0.28
C ILE A 48 -34.24 -10.67 -1.63
N LYS A 49 -33.95 -9.63 -2.41
CA LYS A 49 -33.26 -9.76 -3.71
C LYS A 49 -31.89 -10.43 -3.58
N THR A 50 -31.13 -10.10 -2.54
CA THR A 50 -29.81 -10.69 -2.30
C THR A 50 -29.92 -12.17 -1.98
N GLN A 51 -30.84 -12.56 -1.08
CA GLN A 51 -31.01 -13.97 -0.72
C GLN A 51 -31.57 -14.79 -1.88
N GLU A 52 -32.55 -14.27 -2.62
CA GLU A 52 -33.10 -14.91 -3.82
C GLU A 52 -32.02 -15.19 -4.87
N LYS A 53 -31.11 -14.24 -5.08
CA LYS A 53 -29.98 -14.42 -6.00
C LYS A 53 -29.05 -15.55 -5.57
N ILE A 54 -28.83 -15.73 -4.26
CA ILE A 54 -28.00 -16.81 -3.72
C ILE A 54 -28.72 -18.15 -3.85
N MET A 55 -29.98 -18.23 -3.43
CA MET A 55 -30.80 -19.46 -3.50
C MET A 55 -31.03 -19.95 -4.94
N SER A 56 -31.12 -19.01 -5.89
CA SER A 56 -31.25 -19.34 -7.32
C SER A 56 -29.99 -19.98 -7.93
N LYS A 57 -28.85 -19.94 -7.23
CA LYS A 57 -27.60 -20.54 -7.71
C LYS A 57 -27.65 -22.05 -7.47
N LYS A 58 -27.47 -22.84 -8.53
CA LYS A 58 -27.39 -24.30 -8.42
C LYS A 58 -26.17 -24.72 -7.61
N ILE A 59 -26.37 -25.59 -6.62
CA ILE A 59 -25.31 -26.17 -5.79
C ILE A 59 -24.54 -27.21 -6.61
N LYS A 60 -23.25 -26.95 -6.86
CA LYS A 60 -22.37 -27.87 -7.60
C LYS A 60 -21.18 -28.35 -6.77
N ASP A 61 -20.72 -27.53 -5.83
CA ASP A 61 -19.54 -27.78 -5.02
C ASP A 61 -19.74 -27.39 -3.55
N LEU A 62 -18.71 -27.62 -2.73
CA LEU A 62 -18.70 -27.27 -1.32
C LEU A 62 -18.87 -25.77 -1.06
N ASP A 63 -18.37 -24.92 -1.96
CA ASP A 63 -18.46 -23.47 -1.82
C ASP A 63 -19.90 -22.98 -2.04
N ASP A 64 -20.57 -23.50 -3.07
CA ASP A 64 -21.99 -23.26 -3.32
C ASP A 64 -22.86 -23.73 -2.15
N CYS A 65 -22.59 -24.93 -1.61
CA CYS A 65 -23.30 -25.47 -0.46
C CYS A 65 -23.13 -24.57 0.78
N ARG A 66 -21.90 -24.09 1.03
CA ARG A 66 -21.60 -23.16 2.12
C ARG A 66 -22.35 -21.84 1.96
N GLN A 67 -22.35 -21.27 0.76
CA GLN A 67 -23.07 -20.02 0.47
C GLN A 67 -24.58 -20.17 0.67
N ALA A 68 -25.16 -21.29 0.22
CA ALA A 68 -26.57 -21.59 0.38
C ALA A 68 -26.94 -21.76 1.88
N MET A 69 -26.16 -22.50 2.66
CA MET A 69 -26.41 -22.67 4.09
C MET A 69 -26.29 -21.36 4.88
N GLN A 70 -25.30 -20.51 4.57
CA GLN A 70 -25.18 -19.18 5.17
C GLN A 70 -26.36 -18.27 4.82
N CYS A 71 -26.87 -18.37 3.59
CA CYS A 71 -28.09 -17.68 3.16
C CYS A 71 -29.29 -18.13 4.00
N LEU A 72 -29.50 -19.46 4.15
CA LEU A 72 -30.58 -20.02 4.97
C LEU A 72 -30.48 -19.60 6.45
N GLU A 73 -29.28 -19.61 7.01
CA GLU A 73 -29.02 -19.12 8.38
C GLU A 73 -29.40 -17.64 8.52
N ARG A 74 -28.97 -16.78 7.59
CA ARG A 74 -29.33 -15.35 7.61
C ARG A 74 -30.83 -15.13 7.48
N ILE A 75 -31.51 -15.89 6.61
CA ILE A 75 -32.97 -15.81 6.49
C ILE A 75 -33.61 -16.18 7.83
N ARG A 76 -33.19 -17.30 8.44
CA ARG A 76 -33.73 -17.75 9.74
C ARG A 76 -33.53 -16.72 10.84
N ASP A 77 -32.33 -16.18 10.97
CA ASP A 77 -31.97 -15.27 12.06
C ASP A 77 -32.68 -13.90 11.94
N ASN A 78 -32.97 -13.44 10.71
CA ASN A 78 -33.66 -12.17 10.47
C ASN A 78 -35.18 -12.34 10.28
N PHE A 79 -35.70 -13.57 10.17
CA PHE A 79 -37.09 -13.82 9.76
C PHE A 79 -38.11 -13.10 10.64
N ILE A 80 -37.95 -13.20 11.96
CA ILE A 80 -38.91 -12.65 12.94
C ILE A 80 -38.88 -11.12 12.90
N GLU A 81 -37.68 -10.52 12.88
CA GLU A 81 -37.53 -9.06 12.78
C GLU A 81 -38.14 -8.53 11.48
N MET A 82 -37.87 -9.21 10.37
CA MET A 82 -38.39 -8.83 9.06
C MET A 82 -39.92 -8.92 8.97
N ASP A 83 -40.53 -10.00 9.49
CA ASP A 83 -41.99 -10.16 9.49
C ASP A 83 -42.69 -9.09 10.36
N MET A 84 -42.10 -8.75 11.51
CA MET A 84 -42.59 -7.64 12.34
C MET A 84 -42.46 -6.28 11.64
N GLU A 85 -41.31 -6.00 11.03
CA GLU A 85 -41.10 -4.75 10.28
C GLU A 85 -42.05 -4.64 9.08
N LEU A 86 -42.33 -5.76 8.42
CA LEU A 86 -43.26 -5.82 7.30
C LEU A 86 -44.67 -5.43 7.73
N GLY A 87 -45.20 -6.01 8.82
CA GLY A 87 -46.51 -5.63 9.35
C GLY A 87 -46.57 -4.16 9.75
N ALA A 88 -45.52 -3.64 10.39
CA ALA A 88 -45.45 -2.22 10.74
C ALA A 88 -45.41 -1.29 9.50
N MET A 89 -44.79 -1.72 8.40
CA MET A 89 -44.79 -0.99 7.14
C MET A 89 -46.16 -1.01 6.47
N GLU A 90 -46.85 -2.15 6.42
CA GLU A 90 -48.21 -2.26 5.90
C GLU A 90 -49.18 -1.34 6.65
N GLU A 91 -49.11 -1.31 7.98
CA GLU A 91 -49.89 -0.39 8.80
C GLU A 91 -49.55 1.09 8.51
N ALA A 92 -48.26 1.42 8.38
CA ALA A 92 -47.83 2.79 8.10
C ALA A 92 -48.34 3.29 6.73
N TYR A 93 -48.27 2.45 5.69
CA TYR A 93 -48.79 2.79 4.37
C TYR A 93 -50.33 2.85 4.35
N GLY A 94 -51.01 2.02 5.16
CA GLY A 94 -52.45 2.15 5.42
C GLY A 94 -52.81 3.51 6.06
N ILE A 95 -52.00 3.99 7.01
CA ILE A 95 -52.15 5.33 7.61
C ILE A 95 -51.92 6.42 6.56
N PHE A 96 -50.90 6.30 5.71
CA PHE A 96 -50.66 7.28 4.64
C PHE A 96 -51.86 7.42 3.70
N ASN A 97 -52.46 6.29 3.30
CA ASN A 97 -53.66 6.29 2.47
C ASN A 97 -54.87 6.94 3.20
N ARG A 98 -55.09 6.58 4.47
CA ARG A 98 -56.19 7.14 5.28
C ARG A 98 -56.11 8.65 5.46
N PHE A 99 -54.92 9.18 5.70
CA PHE A 99 -54.69 10.61 5.90
C PHE A 99 -54.32 11.37 4.62
N LYS A 100 -54.33 10.70 3.46
CA LYS A 100 -54.00 11.27 2.14
C LYS A 100 -52.63 11.95 2.12
N ILE A 101 -51.65 11.33 2.77
CA ILE A 101 -50.25 11.75 2.69
C ILE A 101 -49.75 11.38 1.29
N ASP A 102 -49.09 12.32 0.62
CA ASP A 102 -48.60 12.12 -0.75
C ASP A 102 -47.36 11.21 -0.75
N ILE A 103 -47.52 10.00 -1.30
CA ILE A 103 -46.49 8.98 -1.38
C ILE A 103 -46.32 8.58 -2.84
N PRO A 104 -45.09 8.42 -3.35
CA PRO A 104 -44.86 7.92 -4.69
C PRO A 104 -45.57 6.58 -4.93
N ARG A 105 -46.29 6.45 -6.06
CA ARG A 105 -47.01 5.21 -6.41
C ARG A 105 -46.10 3.97 -6.43
N GLU A 106 -44.86 4.15 -6.88
CA GLU A 106 -43.85 3.09 -6.87
C GLU A 106 -43.61 2.51 -5.47
N ASP A 107 -43.56 3.36 -4.44
CA ASP A 107 -43.34 2.91 -3.07
C ASP A 107 -44.56 2.15 -2.52
N ILE A 108 -45.77 2.50 -2.96
CA ILE A 108 -47.03 1.80 -2.60
C ILE A 108 -47.05 0.40 -3.24
N GLU A 109 -46.84 0.32 -4.56
CA GLU A 109 -46.83 -0.95 -5.30
C GLU A 109 -45.75 -1.91 -4.78
N ARG A 110 -44.59 -1.37 -4.38
CA ARG A 110 -43.51 -2.16 -3.77
C ARG A 110 -43.91 -2.75 -2.41
N VAL A 111 -44.66 -2.03 -1.58
CA VAL A 111 -45.16 -2.53 -0.29
C VAL A 111 -46.24 -3.59 -0.50
N ASP A 112 -47.18 -3.34 -1.42
CA ASP A 112 -48.29 -4.28 -1.73
C ASP A 112 -47.78 -5.66 -2.17
N THR A 113 -46.65 -5.69 -2.89
CA THR A 113 -46.01 -6.94 -3.34
C THR A 113 -44.97 -7.50 -2.37
N LEU A 114 -44.57 -6.75 -1.34
CA LEU A 114 -43.47 -7.13 -0.46
C LEU A 114 -43.76 -8.39 0.35
N ARG A 115 -44.99 -8.52 0.86
CA ARG A 115 -45.45 -9.71 1.60
C ARG A 115 -45.33 -10.97 0.77
N PHE A 116 -45.84 -10.92 -0.46
CA PHE A 116 -45.75 -12.03 -1.40
C PHE A 116 -44.29 -12.41 -1.70
N ASN A 117 -43.42 -11.42 -1.91
CA ASN A 117 -41.99 -11.67 -2.16
C ASN A 117 -41.29 -12.30 -0.95
N PHE A 118 -41.62 -11.86 0.27
CA PHE A 118 -41.07 -12.41 1.51
C PHE A 118 -41.54 -13.87 1.73
N GLU A 119 -42.82 -14.16 1.48
CA GLU A 119 -43.37 -15.51 1.58
C GLU A 119 -42.76 -16.45 0.54
N ASN A 120 -42.60 -15.98 -0.70
CA ASN A 120 -41.91 -16.75 -1.75
C ASN A 120 -40.45 -17.05 -1.38
N MET A 121 -39.75 -16.09 -0.77
CA MET A 121 -38.40 -16.33 -0.25
C MET A 121 -38.39 -17.42 0.83
N GLY A 122 -39.40 -17.46 1.69
CA GLY A 122 -39.57 -18.54 2.66
C GLY A 122 -39.82 -19.90 1.99
N VAL A 123 -40.54 -19.96 0.88
CA VAL A 123 -40.76 -21.19 0.10
C VAL A 123 -39.48 -21.63 -0.61
N HIS A 124 -38.77 -20.72 -1.27
CA HIS A 124 -37.51 -21.01 -1.95
C HIS A 124 -36.41 -21.44 -0.96
N ALA A 125 -36.40 -20.88 0.26
CA ALA A 125 -35.53 -21.31 1.33
C ALA A 125 -35.75 -22.79 1.71
N LYS A 126 -37.02 -23.23 1.80
CA LYS A 126 -37.34 -24.65 2.05
C LYS A 126 -36.89 -25.55 0.91
N GLN A 127 -37.13 -25.16 -0.35
CA GLN A 127 -36.66 -25.91 -1.52
C GLN A 127 -35.13 -26.00 -1.57
N THR A 128 -34.44 -24.91 -1.22
CA THR A 128 -32.97 -24.88 -1.14
C THR A 128 -32.48 -25.82 -0.05
N GLN A 129 -33.16 -25.88 1.10
CA GLN A 129 -32.85 -26.81 2.18
C GLN A 129 -33.03 -28.28 1.74
N GLU A 130 -34.09 -28.61 1.00
CA GLU A 130 -34.30 -29.95 0.42
C GLU A 130 -33.19 -30.29 -0.58
N ASN A 131 -32.86 -29.35 -1.48
CA ASN A 131 -31.77 -29.54 -2.43
C ASN A 131 -30.41 -29.79 -1.74
N ILE A 132 -30.12 -29.09 -0.64
CA ILE A 132 -28.91 -29.30 0.16
C ILE A 132 -28.90 -30.72 0.73
N TYR A 133 -30.02 -31.22 1.24
CA TYR A 133 -30.14 -32.57 1.79
C TYR A 133 -29.81 -33.63 0.73
N ASP A 134 -30.28 -33.46 -0.51
CA ASP A 134 -30.03 -34.39 -1.61
C ASP A 134 -28.55 -34.43 -2.04
N VAL A 135 -27.87 -33.28 -2.02
CA VAL A 135 -26.44 -33.19 -2.41
C VAL A 135 -25.47 -33.38 -1.24
N GLN A 136 -25.97 -33.49 -0.01
CA GLN A 136 -25.14 -33.58 1.20
C GLN A 136 -24.25 -34.83 1.19
N ALA A 137 -24.81 -36.02 0.92
CA ALA A 137 -24.06 -37.27 0.95
C ALA A 137 -22.87 -37.31 -0.03
N PRO A 138 -23.04 -37.01 -1.33
CA PRO A 138 -21.90 -37.02 -2.26
C PRO A 138 -20.85 -35.95 -1.93
N LEU A 139 -21.26 -34.76 -1.47
CA LEU A 139 -20.32 -33.71 -1.06
C LEU A 139 -19.51 -34.09 0.18
N LEU A 140 -20.13 -34.82 1.12
CA LEU A 140 -19.45 -35.32 2.30
C LEU A 140 -18.40 -36.39 1.94
N GLU A 141 -18.73 -37.28 1.01
CA GLU A 141 -17.78 -38.29 0.51
C GLU A 141 -16.60 -37.61 -0.23
N GLU A 142 -16.89 -36.64 -1.09
CA GLU A 142 -15.86 -35.86 -1.79
C GLU A 142 -14.96 -35.08 -0.81
N LEU A 143 -15.55 -34.45 0.20
CA LEU A 143 -14.81 -33.73 1.25
C LEU A 143 -13.88 -34.67 2.00
N THR A 144 -14.38 -35.81 2.46
CA THR A 144 -13.61 -36.76 3.26
C THR A 144 -12.43 -37.31 2.45
N ALA A 145 -12.68 -37.75 1.21
CA ALA A 145 -11.63 -38.21 0.30
C ALA A 145 -10.62 -37.10 -0.03
N GLY A 146 -11.09 -35.86 -0.17
CA GLY A 146 -10.25 -34.69 -0.39
C GLY A 146 -9.32 -34.39 0.79
N VAL A 147 -9.84 -34.43 2.02
CA VAL A 147 -9.07 -34.22 3.26
C VAL A 147 -8.00 -35.30 3.44
N ASP A 148 -8.34 -36.57 3.18
CA ASP A 148 -7.38 -37.69 3.26
C ASP A 148 -6.23 -37.49 2.26
N LYS A 149 -6.53 -37.10 1.02
CA LYS A 149 -5.52 -36.80 0.01
C LYS A 149 -4.69 -35.57 0.38
N PHE A 150 -5.32 -34.54 0.94
CA PHE A 150 -4.69 -33.27 1.27
C PHE A 150 -3.57 -33.44 2.30
N GLU A 151 -3.72 -34.34 3.27
CA GLU A 151 -2.65 -34.67 4.22
C GLU A 151 -1.35 -35.09 3.52
N PHE A 152 -1.44 -35.97 2.51
CA PHE A 152 -0.29 -36.38 1.72
C PHE A 152 0.28 -35.23 0.88
N GLU A 153 -0.58 -34.35 0.32
CA GLU A 153 -0.13 -33.18 -0.43
C GLU A 153 0.67 -32.21 0.46
N VAL A 154 0.22 -31.97 1.69
CA VAL A 154 0.90 -31.12 2.67
C VAL A 154 2.24 -31.72 3.09
N GLU A 155 2.30 -33.02 3.41
CA GLU A 155 3.57 -33.67 3.76
C GLU A 155 4.58 -33.67 2.61
N SER A 156 4.11 -33.93 1.39
CA SER A 156 4.94 -33.93 0.19
C SER A 156 5.52 -32.54 -0.07
N PHE A 157 4.68 -31.51 0.03
CA PHE A 157 5.11 -30.12 -0.08
C PHE A 157 6.16 -29.76 0.98
N ASP A 158 5.96 -30.18 2.23
CA ASP A 158 6.89 -29.88 3.32
C ASP A 158 8.28 -30.50 3.09
N LYS A 159 8.31 -31.76 2.65
CA LYS A 159 9.55 -32.46 2.27
C LYS A 159 10.25 -31.78 1.10
N ASP A 160 9.49 -31.41 0.07
CA ASP A 160 10.02 -30.67 -1.08
C ASP A 160 10.59 -29.31 -0.68
N PHE A 161 9.92 -28.60 0.23
CA PHE A 161 10.34 -27.28 0.71
C PHE A 161 11.66 -27.36 1.49
N GLU A 162 11.85 -28.37 2.34
CA GLU A 162 13.12 -28.57 3.05
C GLU A 162 14.26 -28.94 2.10
N LEU A 163 14.00 -29.75 1.07
CA LEU A 163 15.03 -30.24 0.15
C LEU A 163 15.40 -29.26 -0.97
N LYS A 164 14.43 -28.47 -1.46
CA LYS A 164 14.55 -27.65 -2.67
C LYS A 164 14.11 -26.21 -2.46
N GLY A 165 13.65 -25.84 -1.27
CA GLY A 165 13.16 -24.51 -0.98
C GLY A 165 14.24 -23.42 -1.00
N PRO A 166 13.86 -22.19 -0.70
CA PRO A 166 14.73 -21.02 -0.78
C PRO A 166 15.76 -20.95 0.36
N MET A 167 15.63 -21.78 1.39
CA MET A 167 16.54 -21.82 2.55
C MET A 167 17.68 -22.85 2.41
N VAL A 168 17.78 -23.55 1.28
CA VAL A 168 18.85 -24.52 1.05
C VAL A 168 20.21 -23.79 1.05
N PRO A 169 21.24 -24.29 1.77
CA PRO A 169 22.55 -23.65 1.80
C PRO A 169 23.21 -23.55 0.42
N GLY A 170 23.93 -22.46 0.17
CA GLY A 170 24.74 -22.29 -1.04
C GLY A 170 23.99 -21.73 -2.26
N LEU A 171 22.73 -21.31 -2.10
CA LEU A 171 21.99 -20.65 -3.17
C LEU A 171 22.40 -19.18 -3.33
N GLU A 172 22.52 -18.74 -4.57
CA GLU A 172 22.57 -17.32 -4.87
C GLU A 172 21.23 -16.66 -4.53
N ALA A 173 21.27 -15.42 -4.07
CA ALA A 173 20.08 -14.74 -3.58
C ALA A 173 19.00 -14.53 -4.67
N ARG A 174 19.40 -14.42 -5.95
CA ARG A 174 18.45 -14.36 -7.07
C ARG A 174 17.72 -15.69 -7.25
N GLU A 175 18.45 -16.80 -7.28
CA GLU A 175 17.86 -18.13 -7.38
C GLU A 175 16.97 -18.44 -6.17
N ALA A 176 17.41 -18.08 -4.96
CA ALA A 176 16.59 -18.24 -3.77
C ALA A 176 15.30 -17.42 -3.84
N SER A 177 15.35 -16.19 -4.38
CA SER A 177 14.14 -15.40 -4.60
C SER A 177 13.18 -16.04 -5.61
N ASP A 178 13.69 -16.60 -6.70
CA ASP A 178 12.86 -17.31 -7.69
C ASP A 178 12.20 -18.54 -7.07
N ARG A 179 12.93 -19.28 -6.22
CA ARG A 179 12.40 -20.41 -5.45
C ARG A 179 11.32 -19.97 -4.45
N VAL A 180 11.46 -18.80 -3.80
CA VAL A 180 10.40 -18.26 -2.93
C VAL A 180 9.10 -18.12 -3.71
N LEU A 181 9.13 -17.53 -4.90
CA LEU A 181 7.93 -17.32 -5.73
C LEU A 181 7.26 -18.64 -6.11
N VAL A 182 8.03 -19.60 -6.64
CA VAL A 182 7.50 -20.91 -7.06
C VAL A 182 6.87 -21.67 -5.88
N PHE A 183 7.52 -21.67 -4.72
CA PHE A 183 7.00 -22.34 -3.54
C PHE A 183 5.86 -21.57 -2.88
N GLN A 184 5.80 -20.24 -2.99
CA GLN A 184 4.68 -19.42 -2.52
C GLN A 184 3.41 -19.76 -3.30
N ASP A 185 3.48 -19.86 -4.62
CA ASP A 185 2.30 -20.19 -5.44
C ASP A 185 1.73 -21.57 -5.07
N ARG A 186 2.61 -22.56 -4.89
CA ARG A 186 2.23 -23.90 -4.40
C ARG A 186 1.63 -23.85 -2.99
N PHE A 187 2.21 -23.05 -2.10
CA PHE A 187 1.70 -22.88 -0.74
C PHE A 187 0.32 -22.21 -0.72
N ASP A 188 0.11 -21.18 -1.54
CA ASP A 188 -1.17 -20.47 -1.62
C ASP A 188 -2.29 -21.37 -2.14
N GLU A 189 -1.98 -22.29 -3.07
CA GLU A 189 -2.93 -23.31 -3.50
C GLU A 189 -3.32 -24.25 -2.34
N LEU A 190 -2.33 -24.75 -1.59
CA LEU A 190 -2.58 -25.59 -0.40
C LEU A 190 -3.35 -24.83 0.67
N TRP A 191 -3.04 -23.56 0.88
CA TRP A 191 -3.72 -22.72 1.87
C TRP A 191 -5.20 -22.50 1.51
N ARG A 192 -5.51 -22.27 0.23
CA ARG A 192 -6.89 -22.17 -0.25
C ARG A 192 -7.65 -23.49 -0.07
N LYS A 193 -7.01 -24.62 -0.38
CA LYS A 193 -7.58 -25.96 -0.14
C LYS A 193 -7.85 -26.18 1.34
N PHE A 194 -6.92 -25.83 2.22
CA PHE A 194 -7.10 -25.88 3.67
C PHE A 194 -8.31 -25.07 4.12
N GLU A 195 -8.42 -23.79 3.73
CA GLU A 195 -9.58 -22.95 4.09
C GLU A 195 -10.90 -23.51 3.57
N MET A 196 -10.92 -24.07 2.35
CA MET A 196 -12.08 -24.71 1.75
C MET A 196 -12.50 -25.96 2.54
N TYR A 197 -11.56 -26.87 2.81
CA TYR A 197 -11.83 -28.10 3.55
C TYR A 197 -12.23 -27.82 5.00
N SER A 198 -11.52 -26.95 5.73
CA SER A 198 -11.89 -26.57 7.09
C SER A 198 -13.27 -25.90 7.15
N SER A 199 -13.62 -25.11 6.14
CA SER A 199 -14.97 -24.56 6.02
C SER A 199 -16.01 -25.66 5.80
N GLY A 200 -15.72 -26.64 4.94
CA GLY A 200 -16.59 -27.79 4.68
C GLY A 200 -16.77 -28.70 5.89
N GLU A 201 -15.69 -29.03 6.59
CA GLU A 201 -15.72 -29.82 7.84
C GLU A 201 -16.61 -29.14 8.88
N LYS A 202 -16.41 -27.82 9.09
CA LYS A 202 -17.26 -27.03 9.98
C LYS A 202 -18.72 -26.99 9.53
N LEU A 203 -18.96 -26.91 8.21
CA LEU A 203 -20.30 -26.88 7.63
C LEU A 203 -21.09 -28.15 7.94
N PHE A 204 -20.44 -29.30 7.83
CA PHE A 204 -21.06 -30.61 8.10
C PHE A 204 -20.93 -31.05 9.57
N GLY A 205 -20.39 -30.20 10.44
CA GLY A 205 -20.23 -30.50 11.87
C GLY A 205 -19.17 -31.56 12.17
N LEU A 206 -18.23 -31.76 11.25
CA LEU A 206 -17.05 -32.60 11.45
C LEU A 206 -16.00 -31.86 12.30
N GLU A 207 -15.11 -32.62 12.93
CA GLU A 207 -13.93 -32.05 13.57
C GLU A 207 -13.00 -31.50 12.49
N VAL A 208 -12.61 -30.22 12.62
CA VAL A 208 -11.73 -29.57 11.65
C VAL A 208 -10.31 -30.09 11.83
N LYS A 209 -9.77 -30.75 10.80
CA LYS A 209 -8.39 -31.25 10.83
C LYS A 209 -7.41 -30.10 10.61
N ASP A 210 -6.54 -29.87 11.58
CA ASP A 210 -5.52 -28.81 11.50
C ASP A 210 -4.16 -29.35 11.04
N TYR A 211 -3.37 -28.47 10.42
CA TYR A 211 -2.06 -28.78 9.87
C TYR A 211 -1.02 -27.78 10.41
N PRO A 212 -0.42 -28.03 11.58
CA PRO A 212 0.53 -27.12 12.22
C PRO A 212 1.71 -26.71 11.31
N VAL A 213 2.11 -27.61 10.41
CA VAL A 213 3.15 -27.39 9.40
C VAL A 213 2.77 -26.26 8.43
N LEU A 214 1.54 -26.19 7.94
CA LEU A 214 1.09 -25.12 7.05
C LEU A 214 1.15 -23.75 7.75
N HIS A 215 0.74 -23.66 9.01
CA HIS A 215 0.83 -22.42 9.79
C HIS A 215 2.28 -21.98 10.02
N LYS A 216 3.19 -22.94 10.25
CA LYS A 216 4.63 -22.69 10.34
C LYS A 216 5.16 -22.13 9.01
N ARG A 217 4.86 -22.79 7.89
CA ARG A 217 5.28 -22.33 6.55
C ARG A 217 4.70 -20.97 6.20
N LYS A 218 3.45 -20.68 6.56
CA LYS A 218 2.86 -19.34 6.39
C LYS A 218 3.70 -18.24 7.05
N LYS A 219 4.18 -18.49 8.27
CA LYS A 219 5.05 -17.55 8.99
C LYS A 219 6.41 -17.44 8.32
N GLU A 220 6.99 -18.54 7.86
CA GLU A 220 8.27 -18.55 7.15
C GLU A 220 8.20 -17.79 5.81
N PHE A 221 7.17 -18.02 5.00
CA PHE A 221 6.93 -17.27 3.76
C PHE A 221 6.76 -15.78 3.99
N ASN A 222 6.03 -15.37 5.04
CA ASN A 222 5.91 -13.96 5.41
C ASN A 222 7.28 -13.32 5.75
N LEU A 223 8.22 -14.09 6.30
CA LEU A 223 9.57 -13.63 6.58
C LEU A 223 10.43 -13.62 5.30
N LEU A 224 10.36 -14.67 4.49
CA LEU A 224 11.07 -14.81 3.21
C LEU A 224 10.70 -13.68 2.25
N ASN A 225 9.41 -13.41 2.06
CA ASN A 225 8.93 -12.36 1.17
C ASN A 225 9.41 -10.97 1.59
N LYS A 226 9.51 -10.71 2.90
CA LYS A 226 10.07 -9.44 3.41
C LYS A 226 11.57 -9.32 3.12
N LEU A 227 12.32 -10.39 3.31
CA LEU A 227 13.77 -10.40 3.08
C LEU A 227 14.10 -10.29 1.59
N TYR A 228 13.59 -11.23 0.78
CA TYR A 228 13.91 -11.28 -0.66
C TYR A 228 13.26 -10.14 -1.44
N GLY A 229 12.10 -9.65 -1.01
CA GLY A 229 11.52 -8.42 -1.57
C GLY A 229 12.42 -7.19 -1.35
N LEU A 230 12.98 -7.03 -0.15
CA LEU A 230 13.96 -5.97 0.12
C LEU A 230 15.26 -6.20 -0.67
N TYR A 231 15.74 -7.45 -0.72
CA TYR A 231 16.95 -7.83 -1.43
C TYR A 231 16.89 -7.46 -2.92
N LEU A 232 15.80 -7.84 -3.60
CA LEU A 232 15.59 -7.51 -5.01
C LEU A 232 15.50 -6.00 -5.23
N GLN A 233 14.84 -5.27 -4.34
CA GLN A 233 14.73 -3.82 -4.45
C GLN A 233 16.10 -3.15 -4.31
N VAL A 234 16.89 -3.53 -3.31
CA VAL A 234 18.25 -3.02 -3.09
C VAL A 234 19.13 -3.32 -4.30
N ASN A 235 19.11 -4.54 -4.82
CA ASN A 235 19.88 -4.88 -6.01
C ASN A 235 19.46 -4.06 -7.22
N LYS A 236 18.16 -3.92 -7.47
CA LYS A 236 17.67 -3.11 -8.58
C LYS A 236 18.09 -1.65 -8.47
N SER A 237 18.02 -1.06 -7.28
CA SER A 237 18.46 0.32 -7.06
C SER A 237 19.98 0.46 -7.24
N ILE A 238 20.78 -0.44 -6.64
CA ILE A 238 22.24 -0.44 -6.79
C ILE A 238 22.67 -0.64 -8.25
N ASP A 239 22.06 -1.59 -8.95
CA ASP A 239 22.30 -1.82 -10.39
C ASP A 239 21.93 -0.58 -11.20
N GLY A 240 20.83 0.09 -10.85
CA GLY A 240 20.44 1.36 -11.44
C GLY A 240 21.45 2.47 -11.21
N TYR A 241 22.07 2.57 -10.03
CA TYR A 241 23.10 3.56 -9.76
C TYR A 241 24.34 3.35 -10.63
N TYR A 242 24.74 2.09 -10.83
CA TYR A 242 25.92 1.76 -11.65
C TYR A 242 25.80 2.27 -13.09
N ASP A 243 24.58 2.34 -13.62
CA ASP A 243 24.34 2.76 -15.00
C ASP A 243 24.23 4.30 -15.17
N ILE A 244 24.31 5.07 -14.06
CA ILE A 244 24.31 6.53 -14.10
C ILE A 244 25.65 7.03 -14.66
N LEU A 245 25.60 8.00 -15.58
CA LEU A 245 26.79 8.70 -16.07
C LEU A 245 27.47 9.43 -14.91
N TRP A 246 28.79 9.32 -14.80
CA TRP A 246 29.55 9.91 -13.69
C TRP A 246 29.28 11.42 -13.49
N ALA A 247 29.09 12.15 -14.59
CA ALA A 247 28.78 13.57 -14.55
C ALA A 247 27.41 13.91 -13.93
N ASP A 248 26.47 12.96 -13.96
CA ASP A 248 25.09 13.10 -13.50
C ASP A 248 24.86 12.42 -12.13
N VAL A 249 25.90 11.86 -11.51
CA VAL A 249 25.80 11.19 -10.21
C VAL A 249 25.47 12.20 -9.12
N ASP A 250 24.31 12.03 -8.50
CA ASP A 250 23.89 12.74 -7.30
C ASP A 250 24.11 11.83 -6.07
N THR A 251 25.17 12.11 -5.33
CA THR A 251 25.54 11.31 -4.15
C THR A 251 24.60 11.54 -2.97
N GLU A 252 23.95 12.70 -2.86
CA GLU A 252 23.00 12.99 -1.77
C GLU A 252 21.75 12.11 -1.89
N ILE A 253 21.22 11.97 -3.10
CA ILE A 253 20.06 11.11 -3.38
C ILE A 253 20.39 9.64 -3.08
N ILE A 254 21.55 9.17 -3.54
CA ILE A 254 22.00 7.79 -3.33
C ILE A 254 22.18 7.50 -1.83
N ILE A 255 22.81 8.41 -1.07
CA ILE A 255 23.00 8.27 0.38
C ILE A 255 21.65 8.19 1.10
N ALA A 256 20.69 9.05 0.73
CA ALA A 256 19.37 9.05 1.34
C ALA A 256 18.63 7.71 1.11
N GLU A 257 18.69 7.16 -0.10
CA GLU A 257 18.06 5.87 -0.43
C GLU A 257 18.75 4.69 0.28
N LEU A 258 20.09 4.68 0.35
CA LEU A 258 20.84 3.67 1.11
C LEU A 258 20.54 3.73 2.61
N ALA A 259 20.41 4.92 3.19
CA ALA A 259 20.00 5.07 4.59
C ALA A 259 18.59 4.53 4.83
N GLU A 260 17.66 4.69 3.88
CA GLU A 260 16.35 4.06 3.93
C GLU A 260 16.47 2.53 3.91
N PHE A 261 17.28 1.97 3.01
CA PHE A 261 17.52 0.53 2.94
C PHE A 261 18.16 -0.03 4.21
N GLN A 262 19.15 0.65 4.78
CA GLN A 262 19.73 0.28 6.09
C GLN A 262 18.66 0.26 7.18
N ASN A 263 17.80 1.28 7.23
CA ASN A 263 16.72 1.35 8.21
C ASN A 263 15.70 0.21 8.03
N ARG A 264 15.32 -0.11 6.79
CA ARG A 264 14.43 -1.24 6.48
C ARG A 264 15.08 -2.57 6.84
N CYS A 265 16.35 -2.75 6.53
CA CYS A 265 17.15 -3.92 6.91
C CYS A 265 17.20 -4.08 8.44
N ARG A 266 17.44 -3.00 9.20
CA ARG A 266 17.45 -3.02 10.67
C ARG A 266 16.09 -3.41 11.29
N LYS A 267 14.99 -2.98 10.67
CA LYS A 267 13.60 -3.27 11.06
C LYS A 267 13.16 -4.71 10.73
N LEU A 268 13.96 -5.48 9.97
CA LEU A 268 13.63 -6.88 9.73
C LEU A 268 13.62 -7.68 11.04
N PRO A 269 12.68 -8.63 11.20
CA PRO A 269 12.58 -9.49 12.37
C PRO A 269 13.89 -10.16 12.75
N LYS A 270 14.14 -10.32 14.06
CA LYS A 270 15.39 -10.91 14.58
C LYS A 270 15.69 -12.29 14.01
N ALA A 271 14.65 -13.11 13.78
CA ALA A 271 14.78 -14.45 13.22
C ALA A 271 15.43 -14.50 11.82
N LEU A 272 15.38 -13.39 11.07
CA LEU A 272 16.00 -13.28 9.75
C LEU A 272 17.48 -12.87 9.82
N LYS A 273 17.95 -12.32 10.95
CA LYS A 273 19.28 -11.69 11.02
C LYS A 273 20.43 -12.69 10.97
N ASP A 274 20.14 -13.94 11.31
CA ASP A 274 21.11 -15.02 11.27
C ASP A 274 21.17 -15.69 9.87
N TRP A 275 20.31 -15.26 8.93
CA TRP A 275 20.25 -15.88 7.61
C TRP A 275 21.37 -15.37 6.71
N PRO A 276 22.00 -16.26 5.90
CA PRO A 276 23.06 -15.86 4.97
C PRO A 276 22.65 -14.72 4.04
N ALA A 277 21.44 -14.78 3.48
CA ALA A 277 20.92 -13.75 2.58
C ALA A 277 20.74 -12.38 3.25
N PHE A 278 20.44 -12.36 4.56
CA PHE A 278 20.38 -11.10 5.32
C PHE A 278 21.77 -10.51 5.54
N LEU A 279 22.74 -11.36 5.92
CA LEU A 279 24.12 -10.92 6.15
C LEU A 279 24.74 -10.37 4.86
N ASP A 280 24.51 -11.05 3.74
CA ASP A 280 24.95 -10.62 2.41
C ASP A 280 24.31 -9.28 2.01
N LEU A 281 22.98 -9.15 2.15
CA LEU A 281 22.28 -7.90 1.90
C LEU A 281 22.81 -6.75 2.73
N LYS A 282 22.98 -6.98 4.04
CA LYS A 282 23.48 -5.98 4.96
C LYS A 282 24.89 -5.55 4.56
N LYS A 283 25.78 -6.51 4.29
CA LYS A 283 27.14 -6.24 3.84
C LYS A 283 27.14 -5.42 2.56
N LYS A 284 26.34 -5.78 1.57
CA LYS A 284 26.23 -5.05 0.30
C LYS A 284 25.81 -3.59 0.50
N ILE A 285 24.83 -3.34 1.38
CA ILE A 285 24.38 -1.98 1.70
C ILE A 285 25.46 -1.21 2.48
N ASP A 286 26.09 -1.85 3.46
CA ASP A 286 27.12 -1.22 4.29
C ASP A 286 28.36 -0.87 3.46
N ASP A 287 28.87 -1.80 2.64
CA ASP A 287 30.00 -1.58 1.73
C ASP A 287 29.72 -0.42 0.76
N PHE A 288 28.53 -0.36 0.16
CA PHE A 288 28.16 0.75 -0.73
C PHE A 288 28.03 2.07 0.04
N SER A 289 27.40 2.06 1.22
CA SER A 289 27.29 3.24 2.08
C SER A 289 28.65 3.79 2.51
N GLU A 290 29.65 2.93 2.72
CA GLU A 290 31.02 3.35 3.04
C GLU A 290 31.76 3.95 1.84
N THR A 291 31.40 3.58 0.61
CA THR A 291 31.96 4.20 -0.61
C THR A 291 31.38 5.58 -0.91
N CYS A 292 30.14 5.87 -0.52
CA CYS A 292 29.46 7.11 -0.88
C CYS A 292 30.24 8.39 -0.51
N PRO A 293 30.82 8.54 0.70
CA PRO A 293 31.63 9.71 1.02
C PRO A 293 32.84 9.91 0.10
N LEU A 294 33.46 8.81 -0.37
CA LEU A 294 34.55 8.88 -1.34
C LEU A 294 34.05 9.34 -2.70
N LEU A 295 32.88 8.86 -3.14
CA LEU A 295 32.26 9.29 -4.39
C LEU A 295 31.94 10.79 -4.36
N GLU A 296 31.42 11.31 -3.25
CA GLU A 296 31.13 12.74 -3.07
C GLU A 296 32.40 13.59 -3.20
N LEU A 297 33.49 13.17 -2.54
CA LEU A 297 34.78 13.82 -2.62
C LEU A 297 35.38 13.76 -4.04
N MET A 298 35.23 12.64 -4.74
CA MET A 298 35.71 12.44 -6.11
C MET A 298 34.87 13.22 -7.14
N ALA A 299 33.57 13.43 -6.90
CA ALA A 299 32.68 14.21 -7.76
C ALA A 299 32.88 15.73 -7.60
N ASN A 300 33.68 16.17 -6.63
CA ASN A 300 33.90 17.59 -6.37
C ASN A 300 34.55 18.30 -7.57
N LYS A 301 34.00 19.46 -7.97
CA LYS A 301 34.51 20.30 -9.08
C LYS A 301 35.95 20.81 -8.87
N ALA A 302 36.52 20.65 -7.69
CA ALA A 302 37.94 20.93 -7.43
C ALA A 302 38.87 19.87 -8.05
N MET A 303 38.35 18.67 -8.36
CA MET A 303 39.08 17.60 -9.01
C MET A 303 39.48 18.01 -10.44
N LYS A 304 40.71 17.64 -10.82
CA LYS A 304 41.36 17.99 -12.10
C LYS A 304 42.14 16.78 -12.58
N ASP A 305 42.53 16.76 -13.86
CA ASP A 305 43.31 15.69 -14.49
C ASP A 305 44.51 15.22 -13.64
N ARG A 306 45.25 16.15 -13.01
CA ARG A 306 46.37 15.81 -12.11
C ARG A 306 45.97 14.95 -10.91
N HIS A 307 44.79 15.18 -10.32
CA HIS A 307 44.28 14.43 -9.18
C HIS A 307 43.81 13.04 -9.61
N TRP A 308 43.13 12.97 -10.76
CA TRP A 308 42.71 11.70 -11.37
C TRP A 308 43.87 10.80 -11.77
N LYS A 309 44.98 11.37 -12.25
CA LYS A 309 46.24 10.63 -12.50
C LYS A 309 46.86 10.07 -11.21
N ARG A 310 46.84 10.83 -10.12
CA ARG A 310 47.27 10.36 -8.79
C ARG A 310 46.38 9.20 -8.32
N LEU A 311 45.06 9.37 -8.38
CA LEU A 311 44.09 8.31 -8.05
C LEU A 311 44.31 7.05 -8.89
N SER A 312 44.56 7.21 -10.19
CA SER A 312 44.83 6.08 -11.08
C SER A 312 46.07 5.29 -10.68
N THR A 313 47.12 6.01 -10.24
CA THR A 313 48.37 5.42 -9.76
C THR A 313 48.19 4.69 -8.43
N THR A 314 47.49 5.33 -7.48
CA THR A 314 47.23 4.76 -6.14
C THR A 314 46.34 3.53 -6.21
N CYS A 315 45.23 3.60 -6.95
CA CYS A 315 44.27 2.50 -7.04
C CYS A 315 44.67 1.42 -8.06
N ASN A 316 45.77 1.64 -8.80
CA ASN A 316 46.19 0.81 -9.93
C ASN A 316 45.03 0.54 -10.93
N TYR A 317 44.25 1.59 -11.23
CA TYR A 317 43.07 1.53 -12.08
C TYR A 317 43.04 2.74 -13.02
N LYS A 318 42.62 2.57 -14.28
CA LYS A 318 42.59 3.67 -15.26
C LYS A 318 41.20 4.31 -15.29
N PHE A 319 41.08 5.52 -14.79
CA PHE A 319 39.84 6.31 -14.90
C PHE A 319 39.79 7.05 -16.24
N ASP A 320 38.72 6.84 -17.01
CA ASP A 320 38.52 7.47 -18.34
C ASP A 320 37.47 8.59 -18.26
N ILE A 321 37.77 9.63 -17.46
CA ILE A 321 36.81 10.69 -17.10
C ILE A 321 36.35 11.51 -18.30
N ASP A 322 37.19 11.61 -19.35
CA ASP A 322 36.86 12.37 -20.56
C ASP A 322 35.91 11.59 -21.50
N SER A 323 35.65 10.31 -21.22
CA SER A 323 34.75 9.49 -22.03
C SER A 323 33.28 9.85 -21.75
N PRO A 324 32.46 10.09 -22.79
CA PRO A 324 31.04 10.37 -22.63
C PRO A 324 30.24 9.15 -22.14
N THR A 325 30.84 7.96 -22.11
CA THR A 325 30.23 6.73 -21.59
C THR A 325 30.73 6.37 -20.19
N PHE A 326 31.46 7.26 -19.52
CA PHE A 326 32.00 7.02 -18.19
C PHE A 326 30.86 7.02 -17.16
N THR A 327 30.64 5.87 -16.52
CA THR A 327 29.54 5.63 -15.57
C THR A 327 30.04 5.42 -14.16
N LEU A 328 29.15 5.48 -13.18
CA LEU A 328 29.46 5.12 -11.79
C LEU A 328 30.02 3.69 -11.69
N ARG A 329 29.56 2.76 -12.53
CA ARG A 329 30.14 1.42 -12.64
C ARG A 329 31.64 1.44 -12.84
N ASN A 330 32.14 2.27 -13.76
CA ASN A 330 33.57 2.36 -14.04
C ASN A 330 34.36 2.92 -12.85
N VAL A 331 33.77 3.83 -12.08
CA VAL A 331 34.41 4.34 -10.85
C VAL A 331 34.47 3.26 -9.76
N MET A 332 33.39 2.50 -9.61
CA MET A 332 33.23 1.49 -8.57
C MET A 332 33.97 0.17 -8.86
N GLU A 333 34.47 -0.03 -10.09
CA GLU A 333 35.42 -1.11 -10.41
C GLU A 333 36.79 -0.90 -9.76
N ALA A 334 37.13 0.35 -9.42
CA ALA A 334 38.35 0.63 -8.67
C ALA A 334 38.20 0.20 -7.21
N PRO A 335 39.26 -0.34 -6.58
CA PRO A 335 39.22 -0.77 -5.18
C PRO A 335 39.28 0.43 -4.20
N LEU A 336 38.27 1.32 -4.26
CA LEU A 336 38.25 2.59 -3.52
C LEU A 336 38.30 2.39 -2.00
N LEU A 337 37.58 1.39 -1.46
CA LEU A 337 37.58 1.09 -0.03
C LEU A 337 38.94 0.58 0.48
N GLN A 338 39.71 -0.11 -0.37
CA GLN A 338 41.03 -0.63 0.01
C GLN A 338 42.04 0.50 0.22
N TYR A 339 41.92 1.57 -0.56
CA TYR A 339 42.81 2.74 -0.51
C TYR A 339 42.08 3.99 0.03
N LYS A 340 41.10 3.79 0.91
CA LYS A 340 40.18 4.83 1.39
C LYS A 340 40.90 6.11 1.83
N ASP A 341 41.88 5.98 2.73
CA ASP A 341 42.58 7.12 3.34
C ASP A 341 43.38 7.92 2.28
N ASP A 342 44.01 7.23 1.33
CA ASP A 342 44.78 7.86 0.26
C ASP A 342 43.88 8.56 -0.77
N VAL A 343 42.74 7.93 -1.11
CA VAL A 343 41.72 8.53 -1.98
C VAL A 343 41.16 9.80 -1.35
N GLU A 344 40.83 9.75 -0.06
CA GLU A 344 40.34 10.88 0.71
C GLU A 344 41.35 12.03 0.76
N ASP A 345 42.64 11.74 1.03
CA ASP A 345 43.69 12.77 1.04
C ASP A 345 43.88 13.45 -0.32
N ILE A 346 43.84 12.70 -1.42
CA ILE A 346 43.94 13.26 -2.78
C ILE A 346 42.76 14.20 -3.07
N CYS A 347 41.53 13.80 -2.73
CA CYS A 347 40.35 14.62 -2.95
C CYS A 347 40.31 15.87 -2.06
N ILE A 348 40.68 15.76 -0.77
CA ILE A 348 40.78 16.90 0.13
C ILE A 348 41.87 17.88 -0.34
N SER A 349 43.00 17.34 -0.81
CA SER A 349 44.07 18.15 -1.41
C SER A 349 43.56 18.96 -2.60
N ALA A 350 42.73 18.37 -3.47
CA ALA A 350 42.13 19.07 -4.60
C ALA A 350 41.29 20.27 -4.16
N VAL A 351 40.46 20.12 -3.12
CA VAL A 351 39.65 21.21 -2.55
C VAL A 351 40.54 22.33 -2.01
N LYS A 352 41.57 21.99 -1.23
CA LYS A 352 42.54 22.98 -0.71
C LYS A 352 43.28 23.69 -1.83
N GLU A 353 43.69 22.98 -2.88
CA GLU A 353 44.35 23.55 -4.05
C GLU A 353 43.45 24.56 -4.78
N LYS A 354 42.15 24.26 -4.92
CA LYS A 354 41.19 25.20 -5.51
C LYS A 354 41.08 26.49 -4.70
N ASP A 355 41.06 26.40 -3.38
CA ASP A 355 41.02 27.59 -2.51
C ASP A 355 42.29 28.43 -2.62
N ILE A 356 43.45 27.78 -2.74
CA ILE A 356 44.74 28.45 -2.98
C ILE A 356 44.73 29.15 -4.34
N GLU A 357 44.27 28.47 -5.40
CA GLU A 357 44.16 29.06 -6.73
C GLU A 357 43.18 30.25 -6.77
N ALA A 358 42.07 30.18 -6.03
CA ALA A 358 41.12 31.29 -5.92
C ALA A 358 41.76 32.50 -5.22
N LYS A 359 42.46 32.29 -4.10
CA LYS A 359 43.21 33.35 -3.39
C LYS A 359 44.30 33.95 -4.27
N LEU A 360 45.04 33.13 -5.02
CA LEU A 360 46.07 33.60 -5.93
C LEU A 360 45.47 34.45 -7.07
N LYS A 361 44.34 34.03 -7.65
CA LYS A 361 43.62 34.83 -8.66
C LYS A 361 43.15 36.17 -8.09
N GLN A 362 42.66 36.19 -6.87
CA GLN A 362 42.28 37.44 -6.20
C GLN A 362 43.49 38.37 -6.05
N VAL A 363 44.63 37.84 -5.58
CA VAL A 363 45.87 38.62 -5.46
C VAL A 363 46.28 39.17 -6.83
N ILE A 364 46.26 38.36 -7.89
CA ILE A 364 46.59 38.83 -9.25
C ILE A 364 45.64 39.96 -9.68
N ALA A 365 44.34 39.81 -9.44
CA ALA A 365 43.34 40.83 -9.76
C ALA A 365 43.55 42.13 -8.98
N ASP A 366 43.84 42.02 -7.67
CA ASP A 366 44.11 43.15 -6.79
C ASP A 366 45.36 43.92 -7.26
N TRP A 367 46.42 43.21 -7.65
CA TRP A 367 47.65 43.82 -8.18
C TRP A 367 47.49 44.39 -9.59
N ALA A 368 46.61 43.82 -10.42
CA ALA A 368 46.35 44.32 -11.77
C ALA A 368 45.70 45.71 -11.78
N ILE A 369 45.00 46.09 -10.71
CA ILE A 369 44.38 47.42 -10.54
C ILE A 369 45.25 48.38 -9.70
N VAL A 370 46.50 48.00 -9.38
CA VAL A 370 47.43 48.88 -8.68
C VAL A 370 48.10 49.80 -9.69
N ASP A 371 47.56 51.01 -9.81
CA ASP A 371 48.22 52.11 -10.51
C ASP A 371 48.96 53.00 -9.51
N LEU A 372 50.28 53.06 -9.65
CA LEU A 372 51.12 53.97 -8.90
C LEU A 372 51.14 55.33 -9.61
N SER A 373 50.44 56.31 -9.04
CA SER A 373 50.49 57.68 -9.53
C SER A 373 51.60 58.48 -8.84
N PHE A 374 52.41 59.15 -9.65
CA PHE A 374 53.45 60.05 -9.16
C PHE A 374 52.95 61.49 -9.19
N SER A 375 53.52 62.33 -8.33
CA SER A 375 53.20 63.74 -8.19
C SER A 375 54.48 64.56 -8.21
N SER A 376 54.37 65.77 -8.76
CA SER A 376 55.52 66.65 -8.97
C SER A 376 56.16 67.07 -7.66
N PHE A 377 57.47 66.82 -7.52
CA PHE A 377 58.27 67.34 -6.42
C PHE A 377 58.94 68.64 -6.83
N LYS A 378 58.39 69.76 -6.37
CA LYS A 378 58.92 71.12 -6.66
C LYS A 378 59.08 71.29 -8.19
N ALA A 379 60.22 71.79 -8.67
CA ALA A 379 60.52 71.95 -10.10
C ALA A 379 61.25 70.75 -10.74
N LYS A 380 61.37 69.62 -10.03
CA LYS A 380 62.19 68.46 -10.46
C LYS A 380 61.39 67.34 -11.13
N GLY A 381 60.11 67.56 -11.45
CA GLY A 381 59.23 66.59 -12.08
C GLY A 381 58.55 65.63 -11.11
N GLU A 382 57.88 64.60 -11.64
CA GLU A 382 57.06 63.63 -10.90
C GLU A 382 57.91 62.62 -10.10
N LEU A 383 58.30 63.00 -8.88
CA LEU A 383 59.20 62.21 -8.02
C LEU A 383 58.59 61.81 -6.67
N LEU A 384 57.38 62.27 -6.34
CA LEU A 384 56.68 61.89 -5.11
C LEU A 384 55.58 60.87 -5.42
N LEU A 385 55.60 59.71 -4.76
CA LEU A 385 54.48 58.77 -4.81
C LEU A 385 53.24 59.42 -4.18
N LYS A 386 52.13 59.51 -4.91
CA LYS A 386 50.89 60.09 -4.40
C LYS A 386 50.19 59.07 -3.49
N GLU A 387 49.79 59.49 -2.28
CA GLU A 387 49.03 58.61 -1.38
C GLU A 387 47.67 58.26 -2.02
N ARG A 388 47.36 56.96 -2.04
CA ARG A 388 46.07 56.45 -2.50
C ARG A 388 45.00 56.91 -1.49
N LYS A 389 44.17 57.88 -1.84
CA LYS A 389 42.95 58.14 -1.07
C LYS A 389 42.05 56.91 -1.21
N GLN A 390 41.99 56.08 -0.18
CA GLN A 390 40.93 55.08 -0.07
C GLN A 390 39.61 55.84 0.10
N GLU A 391 38.81 55.93 -0.95
CA GLU A 391 37.39 56.20 -0.76
C GLU A 391 36.81 55.02 -0.01
N LYS A 392 36.55 55.22 1.29
CA LYS A 392 35.75 54.31 2.09
C LYS A 392 34.34 54.30 1.48
N SER A 393 33.96 53.17 0.90
CA SER A 393 32.53 52.83 0.75
C SER A 393 32.05 52.09 1.98
#